data_AF-A0AAV0CWX2-F1
#
_entry.id   AF-A0AAV0CWX2-F1
#
_cell.length_a   1.000
_cell.length_b   1.000
_cell.length_c   1.000
_cell.angle_alpha   90.00
_cell.angle_beta   90.00
_cell.angle_gamma   90.00
#
_symmetry.space_group_name_H-M   'P 1'
#
loop_
_entity.id
_entity.type
_entity.pdbx_description
1 polymer ?
#
loop_
_entity_poly.entity_id
_entity_poly.type
_entity_poly.pdbx_seq_one_letter_code
_entity_poly.pdbx_strand_id
1 'polypeptide(L)'
;MGGVGAALYCGTGCFHRRESLCGKIYSKELQFDGLLGGMSKETTIEELEEASKYVINCSYEEGTQWGKQMGLVYGCPVEDIVTGLTIQCRGWKSVYYNPNKRASFLGIAPNTLEVALVQHKRWCEGMFQIFISKYCPFTYGYQKIKLAAQMGYCCYLLWAHISILILYYVIVPPLCLLHNISLFPKVTNFWFVPFAYVYVVRNGYGLVQALSSGDTLKSWWNLQRMWLIRRNTSYFFAFIDTISRQLGFSETTFTLTAKVTDDDAQRIYEEEIMDFGGSSSSSIMFTITSTLALLNLISFVSGVVTRLAFVPQFIPQVTLSGVIVMVNLPVYEALFLRKDNGSLPSSVLIMTLFSLFVLCLLPIF
;
A
#
# COMPACT_ATOMS: atom_id res chain seq x y z
N MET A 1 -5.35 15.98 -4.45
CA MET A 1 -6.79 15.64 -4.50
C MET A 1 -7.66 16.74 -3.90
N GLY A 2 -7.43 17.18 -2.65
CA GLY A 2 -8.29 18.16 -1.96
C GLY A 2 -8.56 19.45 -2.74
N GLY A 3 -7.54 20.01 -3.43
CA GLY A 3 -7.69 21.24 -4.24
C GLY A 3 -8.65 21.13 -5.43
N VAL A 4 -9.08 19.91 -5.81
CA VAL A 4 -10.07 19.72 -6.89
C VAL A 4 -11.45 19.29 -6.38
N GLY A 5 -11.69 19.38 -5.06
CA GLY A 5 -12.97 19.02 -4.43
C GLY A 5 -13.16 17.52 -4.24
N ALA A 6 -12.05 16.77 -4.14
CA ALA A 6 -12.02 15.33 -3.96
C ALA A 6 -11.04 14.94 -2.85
N ALA A 7 -11.42 13.95 -2.06
CA ALA A 7 -10.64 13.30 -1.01
C ALA A 7 -11.10 11.85 -0.92
N LEU A 8 -10.15 10.93 -0.77
CA LEU A 8 -10.47 9.50 -0.61
C LEU A 8 -11.27 9.27 0.68
N TYR A 9 -12.27 8.41 0.59
CA TYR A 9 -12.90 7.81 1.75
C TYR A 9 -12.08 6.57 2.13
N CYS A 10 -11.38 6.65 3.28
CA CYS A 10 -10.52 5.57 3.77
C CYS A 10 -10.79 5.31 5.25
N GLY A 11 -11.24 4.10 5.58
CA GLY A 11 -11.49 3.63 6.93
C GLY A 11 -12.58 4.41 7.66
N THR A 12 -12.43 4.53 8.99
CA THR A 12 -13.50 4.96 9.91
C THR A 12 -13.42 6.43 10.33
N GLY A 13 -12.50 7.21 9.75
CA GLY A 13 -12.27 8.62 10.10
C GLY A 13 -13.03 9.63 9.23
N CYS A 14 -14.22 9.28 8.73
CA CYS A 14 -14.97 10.09 7.76
C CYS A 14 -16.39 10.40 8.24
N PHE A 15 -16.87 11.60 7.91
CA PHE A 15 -18.26 12.01 8.11
C PHE A 15 -18.97 12.12 6.76
N HIS A 16 -20.13 11.50 6.66
CA HIS A 16 -20.97 11.53 5.47
C HIS A 16 -22.26 12.29 5.74
N ARG A 17 -22.71 13.09 4.78
CA ARG A 17 -24.12 13.49 4.71
C ARG A 17 -24.94 12.25 4.39
N ARG A 18 -26.01 12.00 5.13
CA ARG A 18 -26.82 10.78 5.01
C ARG A 18 -27.30 10.56 3.57
N GLU A 19 -27.72 11.64 2.90
CA GLU A 19 -28.20 11.63 1.52
C GLU A 19 -27.17 11.10 0.52
N SER A 20 -25.87 11.35 0.78
CA SER A 20 -24.79 10.87 -0.08
C SER A 20 -24.66 9.34 -0.06
N LEU A 21 -25.01 8.71 1.07
CA LEU A 21 -25.04 7.26 1.23
C LEU A 21 -26.35 6.65 0.70
N CYS A 22 -27.43 7.41 0.63
CA CYS A 22 -28.72 6.95 0.08
C CYS A 22 -28.77 6.88 -1.45
N GLY A 23 -27.64 6.94 -2.15
CA GLY A 23 -27.60 6.86 -3.62
C GLY A 23 -28.04 8.14 -4.35
N LYS A 24 -28.35 9.23 -3.64
CA LYS A 24 -28.86 10.46 -4.27
C LYS A 24 -27.78 11.14 -5.12
N ILE A 25 -28.18 11.61 -6.29
CA ILE A 25 -27.37 12.48 -7.14
C ILE A 25 -27.42 13.90 -6.56
N TYR A 26 -26.27 14.55 -6.44
CA TYR A 26 -26.19 15.90 -5.94
C TYR A 26 -26.78 16.90 -6.95
N SER A 27 -27.68 17.76 -6.48
CA SER A 27 -28.21 18.91 -7.20
C SER A 27 -28.15 20.12 -6.27
N LYS A 28 -28.05 21.34 -6.81
CA LYS A 28 -28.09 22.56 -6.00
C LYS A 28 -29.47 22.83 -5.40
N GLU A 29 -30.50 22.30 -6.06
CA GLU A 29 -31.91 22.41 -5.70
C GLU A 29 -32.35 21.32 -4.72
N LEU A 30 -31.44 20.44 -4.28
CA LEU A 30 -31.68 19.56 -3.15
C LEU A 30 -31.96 20.45 -1.94
N GLN A 31 -33.25 20.70 -1.71
CA GLN A 31 -33.73 21.17 -0.44
C GLN A 31 -33.28 20.12 0.56
N PHE A 32 -32.39 20.53 1.47
CA PHE A 32 -32.07 19.74 2.66
C PHE A 32 -33.26 19.82 3.62
N ASP A 33 -34.47 19.58 3.10
CA ASP A 33 -35.62 19.26 3.92
C ASP A 33 -35.24 17.98 4.64
N GLY A 34 -35.02 18.16 5.94
CA GLY A 34 -34.43 17.15 6.78
C GLY A 34 -35.17 15.83 6.59
N LEU A 35 -34.44 14.74 6.68
CA LEU A 35 -35.02 13.43 7.02
C LEU A 35 -35.73 13.44 8.40
N LEU A 36 -35.75 14.58 9.09
CA LEU A 36 -36.60 14.92 10.23
C LEU A 36 -37.98 15.52 9.84
N GLY A 37 -38.19 15.90 8.57
CA GLY A 37 -39.44 16.46 8.06
C GLY A 37 -40.57 15.45 7.87
N GLY A 38 -40.30 14.17 8.15
CA GLY A 38 -41.28 13.09 8.19
C GLY A 38 -41.42 12.40 9.55
N MET A 39 -40.69 12.83 10.58
CA MET A 39 -41.09 12.48 11.94
C MET A 39 -42.27 13.38 12.27
N SER A 40 -43.49 12.85 12.15
CA SER A 40 -44.60 13.43 12.88
C SER A 40 -44.15 13.55 14.34
N LYS A 41 -44.51 14.62 15.03
CA LYS A 41 -44.20 14.77 16.47
C LYS A 41 -44.85 13.70 17.36
N GLU A 42 -45.40 12.62 16.77
CA GLU A 42 -46.28 11.63 17.38
C GLU A 42 -45.83 10.17 17.17
N THR A 43 -44.69 9.89 16.53
CA THR A 43 -44.22 8.49 16.40
C THR A 43 -43.76 7.96 17.76
N THR A 44 -44.35 6.86 18.23
CA THR A 44 -43.99 6.29 19.55
C THR A 44 -42.69 5.48 19.47
N ILE A 45 -42.08 5.20 20.64
CA ILE A 45 -40.86 4.37 20.72
C ILE A 45 -41.17 2.96 20.21
N GLU A 46 -42.35 2.43 20.54
CA GLU A 46 -42.81 1.10 20.14
C GLU A 46 -42.96 1.00 18.61
N GLU A 47 -43.47 2.05 17.96
CA GLU A 47 -43.56 2.11 16.49
C GLU A 47 -42.18 2.15 15.83
N LEU A 48 -41.23 2.91 16.39
CA LEU A 48 -39.86 2.96 15.90
C LEU A 48 -39.14 1.61 16.10
N GLU A 49 -39.36 0.94 17.23
CA GLU A 49 -38.82 -0.38 17.50
C GLU A 49 -39.35 -1.41 16.49
N GLU A 50 -40.66 -1.43 16.26
CA GLU A 50 -41.26 -2.37 15.30
C GLU A 50 -40.80 -2.10 13.86
N ALA A 51 -40.70 -0.83 13.45
CA ALA A 51 -40.11 -0.46 12.17
C ALA A 51 -38.63 -0.87 12.07
N SER A 52 -37.88 -0.79 13.18
CA SER A 52 -36.48 -1.20 13.19
C SER A 52 -36.31 -2.69 12.91
N LYS A 53 -37.19 -3.56 13.45
CA LYS A 53 -37.17 -5.01 13.22
C LYS A 53 -37.30 -5.36 11.74
N TYR A 54 -38.10 -4.59 10.99
CA TYR A 54 -38.23 -4.77 9.55
C TYR A 54 -36.93 -4.44 8.80
N VAL A 55 -36.27 -3.31 9.11
CA VAL A 55 -35.07 -2.86 8.38
C VAL A 55 -33.80 -3.62 8.73
N ILE A 56 -33.74 -4.31 9.87
CA ILE A 56 -32.60 -5.18 10.26
C ILE A 56 -32.75 -6.63 9.79
N ASN A 57 -33.85 -6.96 9.10
CA ASN A 57 -34.11 -8.31 8.62
C ASN A 57 -33.06 -8.73 7.57
N CYS A 58 -32.63 -9.99 7.57
CA CYS A 58 -31.65 -10.52 6.62
C CYS A 58 -32.11 -10.45 5.16
N SER A 59 -33.43 -10.48 4.90
CA SER A 59 -33.99 -10.33 3.55
C SER A 59 -34.22 -8.88 3.13
N TYR A 60 -33.99 -7.91 4.02
CA TYR A 60 -34.29 -6.49 3.73
C TYR A 60 -33.57 -5.96 2.49
N GLU A 61 -32.33 -6.41 2.29
CA GLU A 61 -31.51 -5.96 1.17
C GLU A 61 -31.79 -6.73 -0.13
N GLU A 62 -32.55 -7.82 -0.07
CA GLU A 62 -32.84 -8.69 -1.21
C GLU A 62 -33.65 -7.93 -2.29
N GLY A 63 -33.18 -7.99 -3.54
CA GLY A 63 -33.81 -7.25 -4.65
C GLY A 63 -33.65 -5.73 -4.61
N THR A 64 -33.04 -5.16 -3.56
CA THR A 64 -32.89 -3.71 -3.41
C THR A 64 -31.62 -3.16 -4.10
N GLN A 65 -31.42 -1.84 -3.97
CA GLN A 65 -30.22 -1.11 -4.41
C GLN A 65 -29.14 -1.00 -3.32
N TRP A 66 -29.38 -1.53 -2.11
CA TRP A 66 -28.35 -1.63 -1.06
C TRP A 66 -27.16 -2.45 -1.57
N GLY A 67 -25.95 -1.98 -1.26
CA GLY A 67 -24.72 -2.59 -1.75
C GLY A 67 -24.35 -2.28 -3.20
N LYS A 68 -25.32 -1.84 -4.02
CA LYS A 68 -25.12 -1.56 -5.46
C LYS A 68 -24.97 -0.07 -5.72
N GLN A 69 -25.92 0.71 -5.21
CA GLN A 69 -25.97 2.17 -5.38
C GLN A 69 -26.21 2.89 -4.04
N MET A 70 -26.78 2.21 -3.05
CA MET A 70 -27.03 2.74 -1.72
C MET A 70 -26.13 2.06 -0.68
N GLY A 71 -25.79 2.78 0.38
CA GLY A 71 -24.89 2.31 1.42
C GLY A 71 -23.44 2.20 0.96
N LEU A 72 -22.70 1.28 1.59
CA LEU A 72 -21.37 0.89 1.15
C LEU A 72 -21.48 -0.01 -0.08
N VAL A 73 -20.59 0.15 -1.05
CA VAL A 73 -20.57 -0.66 -2.27
C VAL A 73 -19.99 -2.04 -1.97
N TYR A 74 -20.73 -3.10 -2.28
CA TYR A 74 -20.34 -4.49 -1.98
C TYR A 74 -19.38 -5.08 -3.04
N GLY A 75 -18.72 -6.18 -2.66
CA GLY A 75 -17.89 -6.98 -3.57
C GLY A 75 -16.47 -6.45 -3.78
N CYS A 76 -15.99 -5.55 -2.92
CA CYS A 76 -14.61 -5.06 -2.95
C CYS A 76 -14.04 -5.02 -1.53
N PRO A 77 -12.80 -5.52 -1.27
CA PRO A 77 -12.16 -5.44 0.05
C PRO A 77 -11.84 -4.03 0.56
N VAL A 78 -11.94 -3.02 -0.31
CA VAL A 78 -11.79 -1.60 0.02
C VAL A 78 -13.07 -0.88 -0.39
N GLU A 79 -14.19 -1.34 0.19
CA GLU A 79 -15.53 -0.82 -0.03
C GLU A 79 -15.61 0.68 0.24
N ASP A 80 -14.84 1.17 1.21
CA ASP A 80 -14.68 2.59 1.54
C ASP A 80 -14.23 3.41 0.31
N ILE A 81 -13.16 3.00 -0.37
CA ILE A 81 -12.59 3.74 -1.49
C ILE A 81 -13.56 3.77 -2.68
N VAL A 82 -14.15 2.63 -3.04
CA VAL A 82 -15.12 2.56 -4.15
C VAL A 82 -16.40 3.31 -3.80
N THR A 83 -16.87 3.25 -2.55
CA THR A 83 -18.02 4.04 -2.08
C THR A 83 -17.72 5.54 -2.21
N GLY A 84 -16.55 5.99 -1.75
CA GLY A 84 -16.12 7.37 -1.90
C GLY A 84 -16.08 7.83 -3.36
N LEU A 85 -15.57 6.98 -4.26
CA LEU A 85 -15.56 7.26 -5.70
C LEU A 85 -16.98 7.39 -6.27
N THR A 86 -17.88 6.47 -5.93
CA THR A 86 -19.27 6.51 -6.42
C THR A 86 -20.04 7.74 -5.92
N ILE A 87 -19.84 8.11 -4.65
CA ILE A 87 -20.39 9.34 -4.07
C ILE A 87 -19.90 10.57 -4.84
N GLN A 88 -18.60 10.67 -5.12
CA GLN A 88 -18.06 11.81 -5.87
C GLN A 88 -18.54 11.84 -7.31
N CYS A 89 -18.69 10.69 -7.96
CA CYS A 89 -19.25 10.59 -9.31
C CYS A 89 -20.73 10.96 -9.38
N ARG A 90 -21.44 11.01 -8.25
CA ARG A 90 -22.80 11.56 -8.13
C ARG A 90 -22.81 13.07 -7.90
N GLY A 91 -21.67 13.73 -7.96
CA GLY A 91 -21.53 15.19 -7.84
C GLY A 91 -21.30 15.70 -6.41
N TRP A 92 -21.26 14.81 -5.41
CA TRP A 92 -20.90 15.19 -4.04
C TRP A 92 -19.41 15.54 -3.96
N LYS A 93 -19.08 16.53 -3.13
CA LYS A 93 -17.69 16.92 -2.87
C LYS A 93 -17.25 16.41 -1.52
N SER A 94 -15.98 16.01 -1.44
CA SER A 94 -15.34 15.62 -0.18
C SER A 94 -14.22 16.58 0.16
N VAL A 95 -13.98 16.73 1.47
CA VAL A 95 -12.99 17.64 2.03
C VAL A 95 -12.09 16.83 2.97
N TYR A 96 -10.78 16.96 2.78
CA TYR A 96 -9.81 16.49 3.74
C TYR A 96 -9.58 17.57 4.79
N TYR A 97 -9.80 17.24 6.05
CA TYR A 97 -9.64 18.15 7.18
C TYR A 97 -8.66 17.56 8.19
N ASN A 98 -7.54 18.27 8.43
CA ASN A 98 -6.52 17.88 9.39
C ASN A 98 -6.42 18.97 10.48
N PRO A 99 -7.01 18.78 11.66
CA PRO A 99 -6.98 19.77 12.73
C PRO A 99 -5.59 19.84 13.40
N ASN A 100 -5.03 21.05 13.48
CA ASN A 100 -3.67 21.28 14.02
C ASN A 100 -3.52 21.02 15.54
N LYS A 101 -4.61 20.99 16.31
CA LYS A 101 -4.55 20.94 17.78
C LYS A 101 -4.60 19.53 18.37
N ARG A 102 -5.42 18.64 17.78
CA ARG A 102 -5.67 17.30 18.32
C ARG A 102 -6.15 16.38 17.22
N ALA A 103 -5.61 15.17 17.17
CA ALA A 103 -6.14 14.11 16.32
C ALA A 103 -7.60 13.81 16.69
N SER A 104 -8.52 13.95 15.72
CA SER A 104 -9.94 13.66 15.92
C SER A 104 -10.24 12.16 16.07
N PHE A 105 -9.37 11.33 15.51
CA PHE A 105 -9.52 9.87 15.52
C PHE A 105 -8.20 9.25 15.95
N LEU A 106 -8.28 8.31 16.88
CA LEU A 106 -7.15 7.48 17.32
C LEU A 106 -7.43 6.04 16.89
N GLY A 107 -6.42 5.40 16.32
CA GLY A 107 -6.51 4.01 15.88
C GLY A 107 -5.28 3.24 16.32
N ILE A 108 -5.40 1.92 16.31
CA ILE A 108 -4.30 1.00 16.62
C ILE A 108 -3.59 0.65 15.31
N ALA A 109 -2.30 0.95 15.25
CA ALA A 109 -1.44 0.55 14.14
C ALA A 109 -0.94 -0.89 14.35
N PRO A 110 -0.61 -1.62 13.26
CA PRO A 110 0.15 -2.86 13.38
C PRO A 110 1.49 -2.63 14.09
N ASN A 111 1.80 -3.44 15.08
CA ASN A 111 3.08 -3.42 15.81
C ASN A 111 4.12 -4.40 15.21
N THR A 112 3.69 -5.36 14.38
CA THR A 112 4.59 -6.26 13.65
C THR A 112 4.57 -6.05 12.13
N LEU A 113 5.67 -6.37 11.47
CA LEU A 113 5.79 -6.25 10.02
C LEU A 113 4.84 -7.21 9.29
N GLU A 114 4.64 -8.44 9.78
CA GLU A 114 3.74 -9.41 9.16
C GLU A 114 2.31 -8.86 9.06
N VAL A 115 1.77 -8.38 10.18
CA VAL A 115 0.42 -7.82 10.28
C VAL A 115 0.29 -6.59 9.36
N ALA A 116 1.32 -5.75 9.30
CA ALA A 116 1.37 -4.61 8.38
C ALA A 116 1.36 -5.04 6.90
N LEU A 117 2.11 -6.07 6.54
CA LEU A 117 2.19 -6.56 5.15
C LEU A 117 0.89 -7.24 4.70
N VAL A 118 0.23 -8.02 5.57
CA VAL A 118 -1.09 -8.60 5.29
C VAL A 118 -2.13 -7.49 5.10
N GLN A 119 -2.13 -6.48 5.97
CA GLN A 119 -3.02 -5.33 5.82
C GLN A 119 -2.81 -4.61 4.49
N HIS A 120 -1.55 -4.33 4.13
CA HIS A 120 -1.21 -3.67 2.87
C HIS A 120 -1.54 -4.51 1.64
N LYS A 121 -1.42 -5.85 1.71
CA LYS A 121 -1.83 -6.75 0.63
C LYS A 121 -3.32 -6.61 0.35
N ARG A 122 -4.18 -6.68 1.38
CA ARG A 122 -5.64 -6.51 1.25
C ARG A 122 -6.02 -5.17 0.62
N TRP A 123 -5.41 -4.09 1.10
CA TRP A 123 -5.64 -2.76 0.52
C TRP A 123 -5.26 -2.71 -0.95
N CYS A 124 -4.08 -3.22 -1.28
CA CYS A 124 -3.56 -3.21 -2.63
C CYS A 124 -4.40 -4.06 -3.59
N GLU A 125 -4.90 -5.23 -3.14
CA GLU A 125 -5.80 -6.08 -3.91
C GLU A 125 -7.12 -5.37 -4.21
N GLY A 126 -7.77 -4.80 -3.19
CA GLY A 126 -9.03 -4.09 -3.37
C GLY A 126 -8.86 -2.87 -4.28
N MET A 127 -7.79 -2.10 -4.07
CA MET A 127 -7.46 -0.95 -4.89
C MET A 127 -7.24 -1.33 -6.36
N PHE A 128 -6.52 -2.41 -6.62
CA PHE A 128 -6.29 -2.88 -8.00
C PHE A 128 -7.56 -3.47 -8.64
N GLN A 129 -8.41 -4.15 -7.86
CA GLN A 129 -9.74 -4.59 -8.31
C GLN A 129 -10.59 -3.41 -8.80
N ILE A 130 -10.61 -2.30 -8.06
CA ILE A 130 -11.32 -1.10 -8.48
C ILE A 130 -10.81 -0.64 -9.85
N PHE A 131 -9.48 -0.61 -10.05
CA PHE A 131 -8.87 -0.17 -11.31
C PHE A 131 -9.28 -1.00 -12.52
N ILE A 132 -9.32 -2.33 -12.38
CA ILE A 132 -9.64 -3.24 -13.49
C ILE A 132 -11.14 -3.52 -13.64
N SER A 133 -11.97 -3.02 -12.72
CA SER A 133 -13.42 -3.18 -12.74
C SER A 133 -14.14 -2.07 -13.50
N LYS A 134 -15.47 -2.16 -13.57
CA LYS A 134 -16.35 -1.06 -14.04
C LYS A 134 -16.21 0.24 -13.23
N TYR A 135 -15.57 0.21 -12.05
CA TYR A 135 -15.33 1.37 -11.19
C TYR A 135 -13.99 2.06 -11.47
N CYS A 136 -13.28 1.72 -12.55
CA CYS A 136 -12.06 2.42 -12.95
C CYS A 136 -12.31 3.94 -13.02
N PRO A 137 -11.52 4.80 -12.33
CA PRO A 137 -11.78 6.24 -12.30
C PRO A 137 -11.81 6.90 -13.69
N PHE A 138 -11.04 6.38 -14.65
CA PHE A 138 -10.99 6.91 -16.01
C PHE A 138 -12.21 6.56 -16.86
N THR A 139 -12.94 5.49 -16.54
CA THR A 139 -14.17 5.11 -17.25
C THR A 139 -15.40 5.53 -16.46
N TYR A 140 -15.49 5.12 -15.19
CA TYR A 140 -16.62 5.40 -14.32
C TYR A 140 -16.74 6.89 -13.98
N GLY A 141 -15.61 7.54 -13.72
CA GLY A 141 -15.50 8.95 -13.35
C GLY A 141 -15.39 9.91 -14.54
N TYR A 142 -15.33 9.40 -15.77
CA TYR A 142 -15.26 10.22 -16.98
C TYR A 142 -16.43 11.20 -17.03
N GLN A 143 -16.12 12.50 -17.22
CA GLN A 143 -17.06 13.63 -17.20
C GLN A 143 -17.86 13.83 -15.89
N LYS A 144 -17.71 12.95 -14.88
CA LYS A 144 -18.38 13.07 -13.58
C LYS A 144 -17.49 13.70 -12.51
N ILE A 145 -16.19 13.41 -12.55
CA ILE A 145 -15.19 14.02 -11.68
C ILE A 145 -14.03 14.57 -12.52
N LYS A 146 -13.34 15.59 -11.99
CA LYS A 146 -12.21 16.23 -12.66
C LYS A 146 -11.08 15.22 -12.94
N LEU A 147 -10.38 15.36 -14.06
CA LEU A 147 -9.27 14.49 -14.44
C LEU A 147 -8.20 14.36 -13.33
N ALA A 148 -7.85 15.46 -12.66
CA ALA A 148 -6.92 15.44 -11.54
C ALA A 148 -7.40 14.59 -10.34
N ALA A 149 -8.72 14.49 -10.11
CA ALA A 149 -9.27 13.58 -9.11
C ALA A 149 -9.14 12.13 -9.60
N GLN A 150 -9.48 11.84 -10.86
CA GLN A 150 -9.31 10.52 -11.47
C GLN A 150 -7.86 10.03 -11.35
N MET A 151 -6.88 10.86 -11.74
CA MET A 151 -5.46 10.57 -11.60
C MET A 151 -5.07 10.36 -10.13
N GLY A 152 -5.59 11.19 -9.22
CA GLY A 152 -5.36 11.05 -7.79
C GLY A 152 -5.81 9.70 -7.24
N TYR A 153 -6.95 9.17 -7.71
CA TYR A 153 -7.41 7.83 -7.31
C TYR A 153 -6.40 6.80 -7.84
N CYS A 154 -6.08 6.88 -9.13
CA CYS A 154 -5.17 5.95 -9.81
C CYS A 154 -3.76 5.89 -9.20
N CYS A 155 -3.28 6.97 -8.54
CA CYS A 155 -2.02 6.94 -7.77
C CYS A 155 -1.99 5.83 -6.70
N TYR A 156 -3.15 5.48 -6.13
CA TYR A 156 -3.31 4.39 -5.16
C TYR A 156 -3.71 3.09 -5.84
N LEU A 157 -4.65 3.17 -6.80
CA LEU A 157 -5.18 1.97 -7.49
C LEU A 157 -4.12 1.19 -8.28
N LEU A 158 -3.03 1.84 -8.68
CA LEU A 158 -1.93 1.23 -9.45
C LEU A 158 -0.75 0.73 -8.59
N TRP A 159 -0.89 0.68 -7.26
CA TRP A 159 0.17 0.16 -6.38
C TRP A 159 0.59 -1.26 -6.73
N ALA A 160 -0.38 -2.13 -7.02
CA ALA A 160 -0.12 -3.52 -7.41
C ALA A 160 0.69 -3.59 -8.70
N HIS A 161 0.28 -2.84 -9.74
CA HIS A 161 0.95 -2.85 -11.03
C HIS A 161 2.40 -2.32 -10.96
N ILE A 162 2.64 -1.27 -10.18
CA ILE A 162 3.98 -0.68 -10.00
C ILE A 162 4.96 -1.67 -9.35
N SER A 163 4.49 -2.65 -8.57
CA SER A 163 5.36 -3.64 -7.92
C SER A 163 6.27 -4.39 -8.89
N ILE A 164 5.78 -4.73 -10.09
CA ILE A 164 6.52 -5.47 -11.11
C ILE A 164 7.73 -4.66 -11.59
N LEU A 165 7.52 -3.35 -11.81
CA LEU A 165 8.58 -2.45 -12.23
C LEU A 165 9.65 -2.34 -11.16
N ILE A 166 9.24 -2.30 -9.89
CA ILE A 166 10.19 -2.20 -8.77
C ILE A 166 10.99 -3.49 -8.60
N LEU A 167 10.37 -4.66 -8.76
CA LEU A 167 11.06 -5.94 -8.78
C LEU A 167 12.17 -5.98 -9.84
N TYR A 168 11.90 -5.44 -11.04
CA TYR A 168 12.92 -5.32 -12.08
C TYR A 168 14.14 -4.52 -11.59
N TYR A 169 13.93 -3.36 -10.96
CA TYR A 169 15.04 -2.51 -10.46
C TYR A 169 15.82 -3.11 -9.30
N VAL A 170 15.25 -4.03 -8.53
CA VAL A 170 15.95 -4.68 -7.39
C VAL A 170 16.56 -6.03 -7.74
N ILE A 171 16.19 -6.63 -8.88
CA ILE A 171 16.70 -7.92 -9.36
C ILE A 171 17.70 -7.74 -10.50
N VAL A 172 17.35 -6.99 -11.54
CA VAL A 172 18.12 -6.95 -12.78
C VAL A 172 19.46 -6.20 -12.60
N PRO A 173 19.51 -4.99 -12.02
CA PRO A 173 20.78 -4.30 -11.79
C PRO A 173 21.83 -5.09 -11.00
N PRO A 174 21.51 -5.73 -9.86
CA PRO A 174 22.50 -6.52 -9.13
C PRO A 174 22.91 -7.80 -9.86
N LEU A 175 21.99 -8.48 -10.57
CA LEU A 175 22.34 -9.63 -11.40
C LEU A 175 23.29 -9.23 -12.54
N CYS A 176 22.97 -8.17 -13.28
CA CYS A 176 23.86 -7.64 -14.32
C CYS A 176 25.23 -7.24 -13.76
N LEU A 177 25.27 -6.64 -12.56
CA LEU A 177 26.53 -6.29 -11.89
C LEU A 177 27.37 -7.53 -11.56
N LEU A 178 26.76 -8.65 -11.13
CA LEU A 178 27.48 -9.92 -10.90
C LEU A 178 28.08 -10.50 -12.19
N HIS A 179 27.47 -10.23 -13.34
CA HIS A 179 27.95 -10.64 -14.66
C HIS A 179 28.81 -9.58 -15.36
N ASN A 180 29.22 -8.51 -14.67
CA ASN A 180 30.00 -7.40 -15.24
C ASN A 180 29.30 -6.69 -16.42
N ILE A 181 27.97 -6.64 -16.43
CA ILE A 181 27.17 -5.95 -17.44
C ILE A 181 26.73 -4.59 -16.90
N SER A 182 27.10 -3.53 -17.60
CA SER A 182 26.68 -2.17 -17.26
C SER A 182 25.33 -1.84 -17.88
N LEU A 183 24.40 -1.33 -17.06
CA LEU A 183 23.04 -0.96 -17.50
C LEU A 183 22.83 0.55 -17.66
N PHE A 184 23.70 1.37 -17.04
CA PHE A 184 23.53 2.82 -16.99
C PHE A 184 24.59 3.53 -17.84
N PRO A 185 24.30 4.74 -18.34
CA PRO A 185 25.32 5.58 -18.93
C PRO A 185 26.48 5.82 -17.95
N LYS A 186 27.70 5.93 -18.50
CA LYS A 186 28.88 6.36 -17.72
C LYS A 186 28.57 7.66 -16.99
N VAL A 187 28.99 7.77 -15.72
CA VAL A 187 28.77 9.00 -14.93
C VAL A 187 29.45 10.23 -15.53
N THR A 188 30.48 10.05 -16.36
CA THR A 188 31.16 11.12 -17.11
C THR A 188 30.40 11.55 -18.36
N ASN A 189 29.35 10.84 -18.76
CA ASN A 189 28.56 11.14 -19.94
C ASN A 189 27.38 12.05 -19.56
N PHE A 190 27.10 13.04 -20.40
CA PHE A 190 25.93 13.92 -20.26
C PHE A 190 24.60 13.16 -20.14
N TRP A 191 24.48 12.00 -20.78
CA TRP A 191 23.29 11.14 -20.68
C TRP A 191 23.03 10.56 -19.29
N PHE A 192 23.98 10.63 -18.36
CA PHE A 192 23.76 10.26 -16.97
C PHE A 192 22.98 11.33 -16.18
N VAL A 193 23.05 12.59 -16.61
CA VAL A 193 22.47 13.74 -15.88
C VAL A 193 20.96 13.57 -15.60
N PRO A 194 20.12 13.13 -16.54
CA PRO A 194 18.69 12.92 -16.25
C PRO A 194 18.43 11.89 -15.14
N PHE A 195 19.21 10.81 -15.09
CA PHE A 195 19.07 9.77 -14.07
C PHE A 195 19.43 10.32 -12.68
N ALA A 196 20.57 11.02 -12.60
CA ALA A 196 21.02 11.67 -11.37
C ALA A 196 20.02 12.73 -10.91
N TYR A 197 19.52 13.57 -11.83
CA TYR A 197 18.53 14.61 -11.54
C TYR A 197 17.25 14.01 -10.94
N VAL A 198 16.64 13.02 -11.59
CA VAL A 198 15.41 12.39 -11.10
C VAL A 198 15.63 11.75 -9.73
N TYR A 199 16.75 11.05 -9.55
CA TYR A 199 17.07 10.43 -8.27
C TYR A 199 17.24 11.46 -7.15
N VAL A 200 18.06 12.49 -7.37
CA VAL A 200 18.35 13.52 -6.36
C VAL A 200 17.10 14.33 -6.03
N VAL A 201 16.35 14.78 -7.04
CA VAL A 201 15.15 15.59 -6.83
C VAL A 201 14.05 14.78 -6.12
N ARG A 202 13.80 13.53 -6.53
CA ARG A 202 12.79 12.67 -5.88
C ARG A 202 13.11 12.46 -4.40
N ASN A 203 14.37 12.15 -4.07
CA ASN A 203 14.77 11.88 -2.70
C ASN A 203 14.87 13.17 -1.87
N GLY A 204 15.49 14.20 -2.42
CA GLY A 204 15.66 15.50 -1.75
C GLY A 204 14.32 16.18 -1.47
N TYR A 205 13.42 16.23 -2.46
CA TYR A 205 12.08 16.78 -2.25
C TYR A 205 11.29 15.97 -1.23
N GLY A 206 11.31 14.64 -1.33
CA GLY A 206 10.63 13.77 -0.36
C GLY A 206 11.16 13.95 1.06
N LEU A 207 12.47 14.17 1.22
CA LEU A 207 13.08 14.44 2.52
C LEU A 207 12.66 15.81 3.06
N VAL A 208 12.76 16.87 2.26
CA VAL A 208 12.34 18.22 2.65
C VAL A 208 10.87 18.24 3.04
N GLN A 209 10.01 17.53 2.29
CA GLN A 209 8.58 17.44 2.60
C GLN A 209 8.32 16.73 3.94
N ALA A 210 9.02 15.62 4.20
CA ALA A 210 8.88 14.90 5.48
C ALA A 210 9.30 15.79 6.66
N LEU A 211 10.47 16.42 6.58
CA LEU A 211 10.96 17.32 7.63
C LEU A 211 10.04 18.53 7.83
N SER A 212 9.52 19.11 6.75
CA SER A 212 8.57 20.22 6.81
C SER A 212 7.22 19.82 7.42
N SER A 213 6.90 18.53 7.40
CA SER A 213 5.69 17.96 8.01
C SER A 213 5.89 17.53 9.47
N GLY A 214 7.09 17.74 10.04
CA GLY A 214 7.43 17.36 11.41
C GLY A 214 8.00 15.95 11.58
N ASP A 215 8.26 15.22 10.49
CA ASP A 215 8.89 13.89 10.58
C ASP A 215 10.38 14.01 10.93
N THR A 216 10.92 12.96 11.54
CA THR A 216 12.36 12.82 11.78
C THR A 216 13.07 12.17 10.58
N LEU A 217 14.39 12.34 10.48
CA LEU A 217 15.21 11.63 9.48
C LEU A 217 15.06 10.10 9.60
N LYS A 218 14.99 9.60 10.84
CA LYS A 218 14.75 8.17 11.14
C LYS A 218 13.40 7.72 10.59
N SER A 219 12.34 8.50 10.82
CA SER A 219 11.00 8.24 10.28
C SER A 219 11.00 8.19 8.75
N TRP A 220 11.61 9.17 8.10
CA TRP A 220 11.72 9.21 6.64
C TRP A 220 12.49 8.00 6.07
N TRP A 221 13.59 7.60 6.71
CA TRP A 221 14.36 6.42 6.30
C TRP A 221 13.55 5.13 6.48
N ASN A 222 12.86 4.99 7.60
CA ASN A 222 11.93 3.88 7.85
C ASN A 222 10.79 3.86 6.81
N LEU A 223 10.32 5.02 6.35
CA LEU A 223 9.35 5.10 5.26
C LEU A 223 9.92 4.58 3.94
N GLN A 224 11.18 4.87 3.60
CA GLN A 224 11.83 4.29 2.40
C GLN A 224 11.94 2.75 2.51
N ARG A 225 12.26 2.24 3.70
CA ARG A 225 12.29 0.80 4.00
C ARG A 225 10.92 0.15 3.79
N MET A 226 9.90 0.67 4.46
CA MET A 226 8.53 0.16 4.29
C MET A 226 8.01 0.33 2.87
N TRP A 227 8.41 1.40 2.16
CA TRP A 227 8.08 1.61 0.75
C TRP A 227 8.63 0.50 -0.14
N LEU A 228 9.88 0.07 0.09
CA LEU A 228 10.53 -0.99 -0.68
C LEU A 228 9.95 -2.37 -0.34
N ILE A 229 9.86 -2.72 0.96
CA ILE A 229 9.37 -4.02 1.41
C ILE A 229 7.94 -4.27 0.89
N ARG A 230 7.01 -3.32 1.08
CA ARG A 230 5.61 -3.46 0.63
C ARG A 230 5.49 -3.69 -0.87
N ARG A 231 6.32 -3.01 -1.68
CA ARG A 231 6.30 -3.12 -3.14
C ARG A 231 6.79 -4.48 -3.62
N ASN A 232 7.86 -5.00 -3.02
CA ASN A 232 8.42 -6.30 -3.39
C ASN A 232 7.62 -7.49 -2.84
N THR A 233 6.72 -7.25 -1.87
CA THR A 233 5.95 -8.29 -1.20
C THR A 233 4.45 -8.08 -1.37
N SER A 234 3.79 -7.39 -0.44
CA SER A 234 2.34 -7.19 -0.38
C SER A 234 1.74 -6.79 -1.72
N TYR A 235 2.36 -5.84 -2.43
CA TYR A 235 1.81 -5.31 -3.68
C TYR A 235 2.00 -6.29 -4.84
N PHE A 236 3.11 -7.02 -4.86
CA PHE A 236 3.37 -8.05 -5.85
C PHE A 236 2.41 -9.24 -5.68
N PHE A 237 2.23 -9.73 -4.45
CA PHE A 237 1.24 -10.78 -4.19
C PHE A 237 -0.18 -10.30 -4.47
N ALA A 238 -0.52 -9.06 -4.11
CA ALA A 238 -1.82 -8.48 -4.46
C ALA A 238 -2.06 -8.42 -5.98
N PHE A 239 -1.01 -8.14 -6.77
CA PHE A 239 -1.08 -8.18 -8.23
C PHE A 239 -1.38 -9.60 -8.72
N ILE A 240 -0.58 -10.58 -8.30
CA ILE A 240 -0.74 -11.99 -8.71
C ILE A 240 -2.13 -12.53 -8.33
N ASP A 241 -2.55 -12.33 -7.08
CA ASP A 241 -3.84 -12.83 -6.60
C ASP A 241 -5.01 -12.19 -7.33
N THR A 242 -4.90 -10.89 -7.62
CA THR A 242 -5.95 -10.18 -8.36
C THR A 242 -6.06 -10.61 -9.81
N ILE A 243 -4.93 -10.84 -10.50
CA ILE A 243 -4.93 -11.37 -11.87
C ILE A 243 -5.42 -12.82 -11.89
N SER A 244 -4.93 -13.67 -10.99
CA SER A 244 -5.37 -15.08 -10.88
C SER A 244 -6.87 -15.18 -10.65
N ARG A 245 -7.44 -14.32 -9.79
CA ARG A 245 -8.89 -14.22 -9.59
C ARG A 245 -9.61 -13.77 -10.86
N GLN A 246 -9.10 -12.77 -11.57
CA GLN A 246 -9.71 -12.29 -12.81
C GLN A 246 -9.74 -13.37 -13.91
N LEU A 247 -8.78 -14.30 -13.89
CA LEU A 247 -8.70 -15.45 -14.78
C LEU A 247 -9.51 -16.67 -14.29
N GLY A 248 -10.15 -16.59 -13.12
CA GLY A 248 -10.99 -17.66 -12.57
C GLY A 248 -10.23 -18.78 -11.84
N PHE A 249 -8.96 -18.56 -11.47
CA PHE A 249 -8.11 -19.58 -10.84
C PHE A 249 -8.20 -19.62 -9.30
N SER A 250 -8.88 -18.67 -8.65
CA SER A 250 -8.91 -18.57 -7.19
C SER A 250 -10.18 -17.90 -6.67
N GLU A 251 -10.69 -18.40 -5.54
CA GLU A 251 -11.81 -17.80 -4.78
C GLU A 251 -11.33 -16.76 -3.76
N THR A 252 -12.23 -15.87 -3.34
CA THR A 252 -11.92 -14.79 -2.39
C THR A 252 -11.66 -15.33 -0.98
N THR A 253 -10.40 -15.35 -0.55
CA THR A 253 -10.07 -15.57 0.87
C THR A 253 -9.73 -14.25 1.53
N PHE A 254 -10.60 -13.78 2.43
CA PHE A 254 -10.31 -12.60 3.24
C PHE A 254 -9.56 -13.01 4.50
N THR A 255 -8.26 -12.72 4.57
CA THR A 255 -7.48 -12.94 5.79
C THR A 255 -7.74 -11.81 6.79
N LEU A 256 -8.22 -12.15 7.99
CA LEU A 256 -8.38 -11.18 9.06
C LEU A 256 -7.01 -10.75 9.59
N THR A 257 -6.80 -9.44 9.70
CA THR A 257 -5.63 -8.88 10.37
C THR A 257 -5.97 -8.74 11.86
N ALA A 258 -5.56 -9.73 12.65
CA ALA A 258 -5.68 -9.65 14.10
C ALA A 258 -4.71 -8.58 14.62
N LYS A 259 -5.22 -7.58 15.35
CA LYS A 259 -4.42 -6.56 16.04
C LYS A 259 -4.32 -6.90 17.52
N VAL A 260 -4.00 -8.16 17.82
CA VAL A 260 -3.83 -8.61 19.20
C VAL A 260 -2.48 -8.09 19.69
N THR A 261 -2.48 -7.46 20.86
CA THR A 261 -1.28 -6.96 21.53
C THR A 261 -0.60 -8.13 22.24
N ASP A 262 0.46 -8.65 21.64
CA ASP A 262 1.46 -9.43 22.35
C ASP A 262 2.42 -8.46 23.07
N ASP A 263 2.66 -8.68 24.36
CA ASP A 263 3.43 -7.76 25.21
C ASP A 263 4.89 -7.65 24.74
N ASP A 264 5.46 -8.74 24.22
CA ASP A 264 6.81 -8.76 23.66
C ASP A 264 6.88 -7.94 22.35
N ALA A 265 5.94 -8.14 21.44
CA ALA A 265 5.83 -7.36 20.21
C ALA A 265 5.61 -5.87 20.50
N GLN A 266 4.84 -5.53 21.54
CA GLN A 266 4.65 -4.15 21.99
C GLN A 266 5.94 -3.53 22.51
N ARG A 267 6.73 -4.26 23.30
CA ARG A 267 8.03 -3.79 23.79
C ARG A 267 9.01 -3.52 22.64
N ILE A 268 9.13 -4.45 21.68
CA ILE A 268 10.00 -4.28 20.50
C ILE A 268 9.56 -3.06 19.68
N TYR A 269 8.25 -2.86 19.54
CA TYR A 269 7.69 -1.71 18.86
C TYR A 269 8.03 -0.38 19.55
N GLU A 270 7.94 -0.31 20.89
CA GLU A 270 8.31 0.86 21.70
C GLU A 270 9.80 1.18 21.62
N GLU A 271 10.66 0.17 21.43
CA GLU A 271 12.09 0.32 21.18
C GLU A 271 12.41 0.82 19.74
N GLU A 272 11.39 1.04 18.91
CA GLU A 272 11.49 1.41 17.49
C GLU A 272 12.29 0.39 16.65
N ILE A 273 12.21 -0.89 17.02
CA ILE A 273 12.84 -2.02 16.33
C ILE A 273 11.80 -2.70 15.44
N MET A 274 12.23 -3.14 14.24
CA MET A 274 11.34 -3.81 13.30
C MET A 274 11.11 -5.27 13.74
N ASP A 275 9.88 -5.59 14.14
CA ASP A 275 9.47 -6.95 14.49
C ASP A 275 9.03 -7.73 13.23
N PHE A 276 9.66 -8.87 12.97
CA PHE A 276 9.34 -9.77 11.84
C PHE A 276 8.33 -10.87 12.18
N GLY A 277 7.66 -10.82 13.35
CA GLY A 277 6.64 -11.81 13.75
C GLY A 277 7.22 -13.11 14.31
N GLY A 278 8.52 -13.18 14.52
CA GLY A 278 9.20 -14.27 15.21
C GLY A 278 9.25 -15.61 14.49
N SER A 279 9.48 -16.66 15.27
CA SER A 279 9.78 -18.01 14.78
C SER A 279 8.62 -18.72 14.07
N SER A 280 7.37 -18.26 14.29
CA SER A 280 6.15 -18.77 13.66
C SER A 280 5.85 -18.10 12.31
N SER A 281 6.45 -16.94 12.02
CA SER A 281 6.17 -16.17 10.81
C SER A 281 7.03 -16.62 9.62
N SER A 282 6.77 -17.82 9.12
CA SER A 282 7.38 -18.33 7.88
C SER A 282 6.62 -17.81 6.64
N SER A 283 6.51 -16.49 6.50
CA SER A 283 5.86 -15.90 5.33
C SER A 283 6.80 -15.90 4.12
N ILE A 284 6.30 -16.37 2.98
CA ILE A 284 6.93 -16.24 1.65
C ILE A 284 7.38 -14.78 1.37
N MET A 285 6.70 -13.79 1.94
CA MET A 285 7.06 -12.37 1.84
C MET A 285 8.42 -12.06 2.46
N PHE A 286 8.76 -12.69 3.58
CA PHE A 286 10.06 -12.51 4.22
C PHE A 286 11.16 -13.22 3.47
N THR A 287 10.88 -14.38 2.88
CA THR A 287 11.83 -15.06 1.97
C THR A 287 12.16 -14.18 0.77
N ILE A 288 11.17 -13.55 0.11
CA ILE A 288 11.42 -12.62 -1.00
C ILE A 288 12.23 -11.42 -0.53
N THR A 289 11.84 -10.78 0.57
CA THR A 289 12.55 -9.61 1.10
C THR A 289 14.01 -9.94 1.41
N SER A 290 14.25 -11.07 2.07
CA SER A 290 15.58 -11.58 2.43
C SER A 290 16.41 -11.93 1.20
N THR A 291 15.80 -12.55 0.18
CA THR A 291 16.47 -12.92 -1.07
C THR A 291 16.95 -11.69 -1.83
N LEU A 292 16.07 -10.68 -1.96
CA LEU A 292 16.42 -9.43 -2.64
C LEU A 292 17.47 -8.62 -1.87
N ALA A 293 17.42 -8.65 -0.53
CA ALA A 293 18.43 -8.04 0.31
C ALA A 293 19.79 -8.72 0.09
N LEU A 294 19.88 -10.05 0.22
CA LEU A 294 21.13 -10.79 0.03
C LEU A 294 21.68 -10.69 -1.39
N LEU A 295 20.84 -10.71 -2.41
CA LEU A 295 21.27 -10.51 -3.80
C LEU A 295 22.00 -9.15 -3.95
N ASN A 296 21.40 -8.08 -3.44
CA ASN A 296 22.00 -6.75 -3.52
C ASN A 296 23.25 -6.63 -2.64
N LEU A 297 23.30 -7.32 -1.50
CA LEU A 297 24.49 -7.39 -0.66
C LEU A 297 25.66 -8.06 -1.38
N ILE A 298 25.44 -9.24 -1.95
CA ILE A 298 26.49 -9.99 -2.67
C ILE A 298 26.95 -9.20 -3.88
N SER A 299 26.02 -8.60 -4.62
CA SER A 299 26.34 -7.78 -5.79
C SER A 299 27.13 -6.52 -5.42
N PHE A 300 26.75 -5.83 -4.34
CA PHE A 300 27.49 -4.68 -3.82
C PHE A 300 28.91 -5.06 -3.39
N VAL A 301 29.06 -6.12 -2.59
CA VAL A 301 30.36 -6.61 -2.13
C VAL A 301 31.22 -7.03 -3.32
N SER A 302 30.65 -7.77 -4.27
CA SER A 302 31.34 -8.17 -5.51
C SER A 302 31.83 -6.94 -6.28
N GLY A 303 30.98 -5.93 -6.48
CA GLY A 303 31.35 -4.70 -7.18
C GLY A 303 32.45 -3.88 -6.49
N VAL A 304 32.53 -3.92 -5.16
CA VAL A 304 33.62 -3.29 -4.40
C VAL A 304 34.92 -4.10 -4.52
N VAL A 305 34.86 -5.42 -4.30
CA VAL A 305 36.02 -6.32 -4.32
C VAL A 305 36.67 -6.37 -5.70
N THR A 306 35.88 -6.44 -6.76
CA THR A 306 36.33 -6.43 -8.16
C THR A 306 36.71 -5.03 -8.68
N ARG A 307 36.62 -4.00 -7.82
CA ARG A 307 36.88 -2.59 -8.14
C ARG A 307 35.98 -1.99 -9.22
N LEU A 308 34.85 -2.63 -9.56
CA LEU A 308 33.83 -2.03 -10.43
C LEU A 308 33.27 -0.73 -9.85
N ALA A 309 33.26 -0.59 -8.52
CA ALA A 309 32.90 0.64 -7.82
C ALA A 309 33.71 1.87 -8.24
N PHE A 310 34.88 1.68 -8.87
CA PHE A 310 35.74 2.76 -9.37
C PHE A 310 35.67 2.93 -10.90
N VAL A 311 34.88 2.10 -11.57
CA VAL A 311 34.71 2.14 -13.02
C VAL A 311 33.46 2.97 -13.37
N PRO A 312 33.58 4.08 -14.13
CA PRO A 312 32.49 5.05 -14.33
C PRO A 312 31.14 4.51 -14.81
N GLN A 313 31.13 3.37 -15.51
CA GLN A 313 29.91 2.74 -16.03
C GLN A 313 29.17 1.87 -14.99
N PHE A 314 29.85 1.45 -13.92
CA PHE A 314 29.27 0.59 -12.87
C PHE A 314 28.92 1.36 -11.59
N ILE A 315 29.45 2.56 -11.40
CA ILE A 315 29.14 3.43 -10.25
C ILE A 315 27.63 3.51 -9.96
N PRO A 316 26.73 3.72 -10.94
CA PRO A 316 25.30 3.79 -10.66
C PRO A 316 24.71 2.48 -10.11
N GLN A 317 25.10 1.33 -10.68
CA GLN A 317 24.65 0.01 -10.21
C GLN A 317 25.15 -0.30 -8.81
N VAL A 318 26.44 -0.08 -8.55
CA VAL A 318 27.04 -0.30 -7.23
C VAL A 318 26.38 0.61 -6.20
N THR A 319 26.14 1.88 -6.55
CA THR A 319 25.45 2.84 -5.67
C THR A 319 24.03 2.40 -5.37
N LEU A 320 23.27 1.95 -6.39
CA LEU A 320 21.90 1.47 -6.21
C LEU A 320 21.86 0.25 -5.29
N SER A 321 22.71 -0.75 -5.50
CA SER A 321 22.81 -1.92 -4.63
C SER A 321 23.22 -1.53 -3.21
N GLY A 322 24.17 -0.60 -3.05
CA GLY A 322 24.56 -0.06 -1.74
C GLY A 322 23.41 0.61 -1.00
N VAL A 323 22.60 1.44 -1.68
CA VAL A 323 21.41 2.05 -1.08
C VAL A 323 20.38 1.00 -0.66
N ILE A 324 20.14 -0.02 -1.49
CA ILE A 324 19.23 -1.12 -1.16
C ILE A 324 19.74 -1.91 0.05
N VAL A 325 21.06 -2.14 0.17
CA VAL A 325 21.68 -2.76 1.34
C VAL A 325 21.41 -1.93 2.59
N MET A 326 21.65 -0.61 2.55
CA MET A 326 21.43 0.28 3.70
C MET A 326 19.96 0.31 4.14
N VAL A 327 19.03 0.26 3.18
CA VAL A 327 17.59 0.23 3.48
C VAL A 327 17.19 -1.07 4.21
N ASN A 328 17.81 -2.19 3.84
CA ASN A 328 17.52 -3.52 4.38
C ASN A 328 18.36 -3.93 5.60
N LEU A 329 19.07 -3.00 6.27
CA LEU A 329 19.87 -3.31 7.46
C LEU A 329 19.13 -4.17 8.52
N PRO A 330 17.87 -3.87 8.92
CA PRO A 330 17.17 -4.70 9.90
C PRO A 330 16.86 -6.11 9.41
N VAL A 331 16.81 -6.34 8.10
CA VAL A 331 16.61 -7.68 7.53
C VAL A 331 17.86 -8.53 7.80
N TYR A 332 19.06 -7.96 7.62
CA TYR A 332 20.30 -8.67 7.96
C TYR A 332 20.45 -8.88 9.47
N GLU A 333 20.08 -7.88 10.28
CA GLU A 333 20.06 -8.03 11.73
C GLU A 333 19.11 -9.15 12.15
N ALA A 334 17.90 -9.19 11.59
CA ALA A 334 16.91 -10.23 11.87
C ALA A 334 17.31 -11.62 11.37
N LEU A 335 18.07 -11.72 10.27
CA LEU A 335 18.54 -13.00 9.72
C LEU A 335 19.76 -13.57 10.47
N PHE A 336 20.69 -12.72 10.90
CA PHE A 336 22.02 -13.17 11.31
C PHE A 336 22.42 -12.81 12.74
N LEU A 337 21.87 -11.74 13.31
CA LEU A 337 22.37 -11.18 14.58
C LEU A 337 21.37 -11.31 15.73
N ARG A 338 20.09 -11.08 15.46
CA ARG A 338 19.03 -11.08 16.48
C ARG A 338 18.64 -12.51 16.87
N LYS A 339 18.31 -12.67 18.16
CA LYS A 339 17.81 -13.91 18.77
C LYS A 339 16.53 -13.69 19.59
N ASP A 340 15.96 -12.49 19.49
CA ASP A 340 14.70 -12.13 20.14
C ASP A 340 13.50 -12.63 19.34
N ASN A 341 12.30 -12.49 19.91
CA ASN A 341 11.04 -12.92 19.27
C ASN A 341 10.67 -12.12 18.03
N GLY A 342 11.42 -11.09 17.64
CA GLY A 342 11.24 -10.35 16.40
C GLY A 342 12.26 -10.68 15.31
N SER A 343 13.13 -11.69 15.50
CA SER A 343 14.06 -12.18 14.48
C SER A 343 13.35 -13.04 13.42
N LEU A 344 14.04 -13.33 12.32
CA LEU A 344 13.54 -14.26 11.29
C LEU A 344 13.93 -15.71 11.63
N PRO A 345 13.05 -16.70 11.38
CA PRO A 345 13.39 -18.10 11.63
C PRO A 345 14.42 -18.63 10.63
N SER A 346 15.20 -19.63 11.05
CA SER A 346 16.22 -20.28 10.21
C SER A 346 15.65 -20.90 8.92
N SER A 347 14.36 -21.28 8.92
CA SER A 347 13.66 -21.74 7.72
C SER A 347 13.65 -20.69 6.61
N VAL A 348 13.44 -19.42 6.96
CA VAL A 348 13.48 -18.29 6.00
C VAL A 348 14.89 -18.15 5.43
N LEU A 349 15.94 -18.30 6.24
CA LEU A 349 17.32 -18.26 5.75
C LEU A 349 17.60 -19.39 4.75
N ILE A 350 17.19 -20.63 5.06
CA ILE A 350 17.36 -21.78 4.14
C ILE A 350 16.64 -21.54 2.82
N MET A 351 15.37 -21.12 2.87
CA MET A 351 14.59 -20.81 1.67
C MET A 351 15.22 -19.65 0.89
N THR A 352 15.73 -18.64 1.58
CA THR A 352 16.41 -17.49 0.98
C THR A 352 17.65 -17.92 0.21
N LEU A 353 18.51 -18.76 0.82
CA LEU A 353 19.71 -19.26 0.15
C LEU A 353 19.37 -20.12 -1.07
N PHE A 354 18.32 -20.94 -0.98
CA PHE A 354 17.83 -21.71 -2.12
C PHE A 354 17.30 -20.80 -3.24
N SER A 355 16.43 -19.84 -2.92
CA SER A 355 15.89 -18.88 -3.90
C SER A 355 16.98 -18.04 -4.54
N LEU A 356 17.95 -17.59 -3.76
CA LEU A 356 19.11 -16.84 -4.24
C LEU A 356 19.96 -17.68 -5.20
N PHE A 357 20.22 -18.95 -4.87
CA PHE A 357 20.93 -19.87 -5.76
C PHE A 357 20.21 -20.01 -7.10
N VAL A 358 18.90 -20.27 -7.08
CA VAL A 358 18.08 -20.35 -8.31
C VAL A 358 18.14 -19.04 -9.10
N LEU A 359 18.04 -17.89 -8.42
CA LEU A 359 18.06 -16.59 -9.09
C LEU A 359 19.40 -16.31 -9.76
N CYS A 360 20.52 -16.66 -9.13
CA CYS A 360 21.86 -16.52 -9.70
C CYS A 360 22.13 -17.50 -10.86
N LEU A 361 21.36 -18.58 -10.98
CA LEU A 361 21.42 -19.50 -12.12
C LEU A 361 20.61 -19.03 -13.33
N LEU A 362 19.80 -17.98 -13.19
CA LEU A 362 19.03 -17.46 -14.32
C LEU A 362 20.01 -16.98 -15.41
N PRO A 363 19.87 -17.48 -16.65
CA PRO A 363 20.68 -17.00 -17.74
C PRO A 363 20.37 -15.52 -17.95
N ILE A 364 21.37 -14.68 -17.75
CA ILE A 364 21.32 -13.32 -18.25
C ILE A 364 21.77 -13.44 -19.71
N PHE A 365 20.81 -13.25 -20.62
CA PHE A 365 20.84 -13.36 -22.08
C PHE A 365 20.26 -14.64 -22.68
#